data_AF-A0A1G8VZP6-F1
#
_entry.id   AF-A0A1G8VZP6-F1
#
_cell.length_a   1.000
_cell.length_b   1.000
_cell.length_c   1.000
_cell.angle_alpha   90.00
_cell.angle_beta   90.00
_cell.angle_gamma   90.00
#
_symmetry.space_group_name_H-M   'P 1'
#
loop_
_entity.id
_entity.type
_entity.pdbx_description
1 polymer ?
#
loop_
_entity_poly.entity_id
_entity_poly.type
_entity_poly.pdbx_seq_one_letter_code
_entity_poly.pdbx_strand_id
1 'polypeptide(L)'
;MTEYSTERPGIYWVKPEGDPNQHATMGIPPSRGGPVEALGGHASVEAPPLADHRQYQMAHTRPFCEECFTAYLKLPTARPTWKH
;
A
#
# COMPACT_ATOMS: atom_id res chain seq x y z
N MET A 1 28.16 12.38 -8.19
CA MET A 1 27.75 11.31 -7.26
C MET A 1 26.28 11.55 -6.95
N THR A 2 25.37 10.90 -7.66
CA THR A 2 23.92 11.02 -7.42
C THR A 2 23.55 10.02 -6.33
N GLU A 3 23.19 10.55 -5.17
CA GLU A 3 22.70 9.77 -4.03
C GLU A 3 21.35 9.16 -4.43
N TYR A 4 21.35 7.87 -4.77
CA TYR A 4 20.12 7.10 -4.91
C TYR A 4 19.54 6.91 -3.50
N SER A 5 18.65 7.82 -3.08
CA SER A 5 17.83 7.60 -1.89
C SER A 5 17.14 6.24 -2.05
N THR A 6 17.61 5.29 -1.27
CA THR A 6 17.28 3.86 -1.33
C THR A 6 15.95 3.61 -0.61
N GLU A 7 15.01 4.56 -0.70
CA GLU A 7 13.75 4.49 -0.01
C GLU A 7 12.81 3.61 -0.83
N ARG A 8 12.63 2.37 -0.37
CA ARG A 8 11.58 1.50 -0.90
C ARG A 8 10.25 2.27 -0.80
N PRO A 9 9.46 2.37 -1.87
CA PRO A 9 8.16 3.02 -1.78
C PRO A 9 7.35 2.32 -0.68
N GLY A 10 6.91 3.08 0.33
CA GLY A 10 6.10 2.57 1.43
C GLY A 10 4.75 2.14 0.88
N ILE A 11 4.44 0.85 0.98
CA ILE A 11 3.12 0.33 0.62
C ILE A 11 2.29 0.17 1.89
N TYR A 12 1.13 0.82 1.89
CA TYR A 12 0.17 0.79 2.98
C TYR A 12 -1.05 -0.01 2.57
N TRP A 13 -1.52 -0.87 3.46
CA TRP A 13 -2.70 -1.72 3.26
C TRP A 13 -3.86 -1.20 4.10
N VAL A 14 -4.78 -0.53 3.42
CA VAL A 14 -5.99 0.08 3.96
C VAL A 14 -7.11 -0.94 4.04
N LYS A 15 -7.90 -0.88 5.11
CA LYS A 15 -9.03 -1.79 5.38
C LYS A 15 -10.28 -0.94 5.57
N PRO A 16 -10.94 -0.51 4.48
CA PRO A 16 -12.11 0.35 4.57
C PRO A 16 -13.23 -0.29 5.39
N GLU A 17 -14.05 0.54 6.03
CA GLU A 17 -15.27 0.06 6.67
C GLU A 17 -16.31 -0.33 5.61
N GLY A 18 -16.95 -1.49 5.77
CA GLY A 18 -17.95 -1.98 4.82
C GLY A 18 -17.39 -2.70 3.58
N ASP A 19 -16.07 -2.63 3.33
CA ASP A 19 -15.41 -3.43 2.29
C ASP A 19 -14.68 -4.63 2.91
N PRO A 20 -15.01 -5.88 2.55
CA PRO A 20 -14.28 -7.04 3.05
C PRO A 20 -12.81 -7.04 2.62
N ASN A 21 -12.49 -6.42 1.50
CA ASN A 21 -11.16 -6.43 0.91
C ASN A 21 -10.26 -5.35 1.51
N GLN A 22 -8.98 -5.67 1.62
CA GLN A 22 -7.94 -4.68 1.87
C GLN A 22 -7.37 -4.14 0.55
N HIS A 23 -6.99 -2.88 0.56
CA HIS A 23 -6.53 -2.11 -0.60
C HIS A 23 -5.13 -1.60 -0.36
N ALA A 24 -4.28 -1.62 -1.38
CA ALA A 24 -2.93 -1.08 -1.29
C ALA A 24 -2.94 0.39 -1.72
N THR A 25 -2.05 1.20 -1.13
CA THR A 25 -1.74 2.55 -1.61
C THR A 25 -0.25 2.85 -1.40
N MET A 26 0.31 3.71 -2.25
CA MET A 26 1.67 4.24 -2.08
C MET A 26 1.71 5.53 -1.26
N GLY A 27 0.57 6.22 -1.16
CA GLY A 27 0.45 7.42 -0.33
C GLY A 27 0.30 7.04 1.13
N ILE A 28 0.95 7.78 2.02
CA ILE A 28 0.73 7.62 3.46
C ILE A 28 -0.73 7.97 3.76
N PRO A 29 -1.56 7.05 4.29
CA PRO A 29 -2.95 7.37 4.57
C PRO A 29 -3.07 8.46 5.65
N PRO A 30 -4.07 9.35 5.57
CA PRO A 30 -4.27 10.39 6.58
C PRO A 30 -4.54 9.80 7.97
N SER A 31 -3.92 10.36 9.01
CA SER A 31 -4.11 9.90 10.40
C SER A 31 -5.55 10.06 10.90
N ARG A 32 -6.30 11.03 10.35
CA ARG A 32 -7.72 11.24 10.64
C ARG A 32 -8.67 10.42 9.77
N GLY A 33 -8.13 9.58 8.88
CA GLY A 33 -8.90 8.90 7.85
C GLY A 33 -9.26 9.83 6.69
N GLY A 34 -9.82 9.25 5.64
CA GLY A 34 -10.22 9.94 4.41
C GLY A 34 -9.74 9.23 3.15
N PRO A 35 -9.99 9.83 1.97
CA PRO A 35 -9.78 9.17 0.70
C PRO A 35 -8.29 9.02 0.41
N VAL A 36 -7.91 7.85 -0.10
CA VAL A 36 -6.57 7.58 -0.63
C VAL A 36 -6.65 6.95 -2.01
N GLU A 37 -5.67 7.28 -2.84
CA GLU A 37 -5.54 6.69 -4.17
C GLU A 37 -5.14 5.22 -4.04
N ALA A 38 -5.99 4.35 -4.56
CA ALA A 38 -5.73 2.92 -4.54
C ALA A 38 -4.69 2.52 -5.58
N LEU A 39 -3.87 1.55 -5.23
CA LEU A 39 -2.91 0.94 -6.12
C LEU A 39 -3.67 0.11 -7.17
N GLY A 40 -3.29 0.21 -8.45
CA GLY A 40 -3.96 -0.52 -9.53
C GLY A 40 -4.88 0.35 -10.39
N GLY A 41 -5.10 1.62 -10.03
CA GLY A 41 -5.78 2.59 -10.90
C GLY A 41 -7.30 2.48 -10.90
N HIS A 42 -7.88 1.83 -9.88
CA HIS A 42 -9.31 1.88 -9.62
C HIS A 42 -9.68 3.06 -8.70
N ALA A 43 -10.96 3.18 -8.37
CA ALA A 43 -11.47 4.26 -7.54
C ALA A 43 -10.74 4.37 -6.19
N SER A 44 -10.59 5.61 -5.71
CA SER A 44 -10.03 5.91 -4.39
C SER A 44 -10.81 5.18 -3.30
N VAL A 45 -10.11 4.83 -2.22
CA VAL A 45 -10.66 4.08 -1.08
C VAL A 45 -10.62 4.90 0.18
N GLU A 46 -11.62 4.71 1.04
CA GLU A 46 -11.68 5.45 2.29
C GLU A 46 -10.82 4.77 3.37
N ALA A 47 -9.76 5.45 3.79
CA ALA A 47 -8.93 4.98 4.88
C ALA A 47 -9.57 5.28 6.24
N PRO A 48 -9.68 4.31 7.15
CA PRO A 48 -10.20 4.55 8.49
C PRO A 48 -9.20 5.39 9.32
N PRO A 49 -9.63 6.18 10.31
CA PRO A 49 -8.72 6.89 11.20
C PRO A 49 -7.87 5.91 12.01
N LEU A 50 -6.54 5.98 11.86
CA LEU A 50 -5.59 5.18 12.64
C LEU A 50 -4.54 6.07 13.29
N ALA A 51 -4.28 5.81 14.58
CA ALA A 51 -3.32 6.58 15.38
C ALA A 51 -1.85 6.36 14.99
N ASP A 52 -1.54 5.24 14.34
CA ASP A 52 -0.19 4.89 13.88
C ASP A 52 -0.27 4.32 12.46
N HIS A 53 0.48 4.87 11.51
CA HIS A 53 0.52 4.42 10.14
C HIS A 53 1.03 2.98 9.99
N ARG A 54 1.78 2.46 10.97
CA ARG A 54 2.17 1.04 11.04
C ARG A 54 0.96 0.12 11.13
N GLN A 55 -0.24 0.62 11.45
CA GLN A 55 -1.46 -0.19 11.46
C GLN A 55 -2.01 -0.45 10.03
N TYR A 56 -1.55 0.30 9.03
CA TYR A 56 -1.78 0.03 7.61
C TYR A 56 -0.78 -1.01 7.06
N GLN A 57 -0.55 -2.08 7.81
CA GLN A 57 0.18 -3.25 7.35
C GLN A 57 -0.78 -4.27 6.72
N MET A 58 -0.22 -5.05 5.80
CA MET A 58 -0.90 -6.18 5.16
C MET A 58 -1.48 -7.12 6.23
N ALA A 59 -2.77 -7.43 6.12
CA ALA A 59 -3.42 -8.42 6.96
C ALA A 59 -3.62 -9.72 6.17
N HIS A 60 -2.74 -10.71 6.35
CA HIS A 60 -2.81 -11.99 5.63
C HIS A 60 -4.11 -12.79 5.87
N THR A 61 -4.86 -12.45 6.91
CA THR A 61 -6.14 -13.09 7.28
C THR A 61 -7.36 -12.46 6.61
N ARG A 62 -7.19 -11.40 5.80
CA ARG A 62 -8.27 -10.67 5.14
C ARG A 62 -8.09 -10.76 3.62
N PRO A 63 -9.17 -10.86 2.82
CA PRO A 63 -9.03 -10.89 1.37
C PRO A 63 -8.45 -9.58 0.83
N PHE A 64 -7.91 -9.64 -0.38
CA PHE A 64 -7.31 -8.52 -1.09
C PHE A 64 -8.22 -8.05 -2.21
N CYS A 65 -8.21 -6.75 -2.47
CA CYS A 65 -8.65 -6.26 -3.77
C CYS A 65 -7.69 -6.80 -4.85
N GLU A 66 -8.24 -7.48 -5.84
CA GLU A 66 -7.47 -8.19 -6.87
C GLU A 66 -6.58 -7.23 -7.67
N GLU A 67 -7.11 -6.06 -8.02
CA GLU A 67 -6.39 -5.02 -8.78
C GLU A 67 -5.23 -4.44 -7.96
N CYS A 68 -5.47 -4.10 -6.69
CA CYS A 68 -4.44 -3.66 -5.75
C CYS A 68 -3.32 -4.68 -5.60
N PHE A 69 -3.67 -5.95 -5.38
CA PHE A 69 -2.69 -7.01 -5.15
C PHE A 69 -1.87 -7.29 -6.41
N THR A 70 -2.51 -7.34 -7.58
CA THR A 70 -1.84 -7.51 -8.87
C THR A 70 -0.87 -6.36 -9.16
N ALA A 71 -1.27 -5.12 -8.86
CA ALA A 71 -0.40 -3.96 -9.03
C ALA A 71 0.76 -3.96 -8.03
N TYR A 72 0.53 -4.37 -6.78
CA TYR A 72 1.57 -4.56 -5.78
C TYR A 72 2.65 -5.56 -6.22
N LEU A 73 2.26 -6.70 -6.81
CA LEU A 73 3.21 -7.70 -7.32
C LEU A 73 4.06 -7.19 -8.50
N LYS A 74 3.57 -6.18 -9.23
CA LYS A 74 4.30 -5.55 -10.35
C LYS A 74 5.24 -4.44 -9.89
N LEU A 75 5.21 -4.05 -8.62
CA LEU A 75 6.09 -3.01 -8.12
C LEU A 75 7.55 -3.48 -8.16
N PRO A 76 8.48 -2.60 -8.57
CA PRO A 76 9.90 -2.91 -8.57
C PRO A 76 10.45 -2.89 -7.13
N THR A 77 10.13 -3.89 -6.32
CA THR A 77 10.71 -4.08 -4.98
C THR A 77 12.11 -4.68 -5.15
N ALA A 78 13.12 -3.83 -5.33
CA ALA A 78 14.55 -4.16 -5.34
C ALA A 78 14.89 -5.54 -5.95
N ARG A 79 15.16 -5.57 -7.27
CA ARG A 79 15.74 -6.76 -7.91
C ARG A 79 16.96 -7.24 -7.10
N PRO A 80 17.14 -8.54 -6.87
CA PRO A 80 18.35 -9.03 -6.22
C PRO A 80 19.56 -8.57 -7.05
N THR A 81 20.45 -7.79 -6.43
CA THR A 81 21.79 -7.56 -6.96
C THR A 81 22.59 -8.82 -6.68
N TRP A 82 22.63 -9.73 -7.66
CA TRP A 82 23.59 -10.82 -7.63
C TRP A 82 24.98 -10.20 -7.76
N LYS A 83 25.74 -10.18 -6.66
CA LYS A 83 27.17 -9.88 -6.71
C LYS A 83 27.85 -11.10 -7.36
N HIS A 84 28.43 -10.89 -8.53
CA HIS A 84 29.41 -11.82 -9.10
C HIS A 84 30.69 -11.82 -8.27
#